data_AF-A0A060YN83-F1
#
_entry.id   AF-A0A060YN83-F1
#
_cell.length_a   1.000
_cell.length_b   1.000
_cell.length_c   1.000
_cell.angle_alpha   90.00
_cell.angle_beta   90.00
_cell.angle_gamma   90.00
#
_symmetry.space_group_name_H-M   'P 1'
#
loop_
_entity.id
_entity.type
_entity.pdbx_description
1 polymer ?
#
loop_
_entity_poly.entity_id
_entity_poly.type
_entity_poly.pdbx_seq_one_letter_code
_entity_poly.pdbx_strand_id
1 'polypeptide(L)'
;TFLSSLGQYEIVIPVRVGPQGETLDTEDGGADSPNHHRRSHRSAEDQQQDLSQLYYQLSTTKTNFFLNLTLQGGLLSHQFRVEYWRRGRLAWSHPYAPQCLYVGHLHGQPHSSMVALSNCNGLQGVIVAGGEEYLVEPLTPAENLTRAERGKGRPHVVYKRSSLRHQYMDQSCGVIDEKPGKGMAWWQRTLKTPPNPISRGQLPLKRSVSRERYVETLVVADKMMVGYHGRRDIEQYILAVMNIVAKLFQDSSLGNAVNIVVTRLILLIEDQPTLEINHHAGKSLDSFCKWQKSIQNRNGNGNAIPDNGIAHHDTAVLITRYDICIYKNKPCGTLGLAPVGGMCEPERSCSINEDIGLATAFTIAHEIGHT
;
A
#
# COMPACT_ATOMS: atom_id res chain seq x y z
N THR A 1 -6.91 -7.03 22.60
CA THR A 1 -5.96 -7.73 21.71
C THR A 1 -6.38 -7.44 20.27
N PHE A 2 -5.49 -7.44 19.27
CA PHE A 2 -5.88 -7.15 17.88
C PHE A 2 -7.11 -7.95 17.41
N LEU A 3 -7.17 -9.24 17.73
CA LEU A 3 -8.32 -10.10 17.40
C LEU A 3 -9.66 -9.63 17.98
N SER A 4 -9.67 -8.84 19.08
CA SER A 4 -10.91 -8.33 19.66
C SER A 4 -11.53 -7.18 18.87
N SER A 5 -10.80 -6.56 17.93
CA SER A 5 -11.37 -5.56 17.01
C SER A 5 -12.01 -6.20 15.76
N LEU A 6 -11.90 -7.51 15.59
CA LEU A 6 -12.45 -8.23 14.44
C LEU A 6 -13.80 -8.86 14.78
N GLY A 7 -14.79 -8.66 13.91
CA GLY A 7 -16.11 -9.29 14.00
C GLY A 7 -16.08 -10.78 13.66
N GLN A 8 -15.37 -11.14 12.60
CA GLN A 8 -15.19 -12.52 12.12
C GLN A 8 -13.77 -12.67 11.58
N TYR A 9 -13.13 -13.80 11.88
CA TYR A 9 -11.80 -14.15 11.40
C TYR A 9 -11.60 -15.67 11.42
N GLU A 10 -10.59 -16.12 10.68
CA GLU A 10 -10.14 -17.52 10.65
C GLU A 10 -8.63 -17.56 10.86
N ILE A 11 -8.14 -18.61 11.50
CA ILE A 11 -6.70 -18.85 11.67
C ILE A 11 -6.30 -19.92 10.67
N VAL A 12 -5.23 -19.64 9.92
CA VAL A 12 -4.69 -20.53 8.89
C VAL A 12 -3.19 -20.65 9.07
N ILE A 13 -2.62 -21.77 8.64
CA ILE A 13 -1.18 -21.92 8.48
C ILE A 13 -0.94 -22.03 6.97
N PRO A 14 -0.36 -21.00 6.32
CA PRO A 14 -0.10 -21.06 4.89
C PRO A 14 0.91 -22.15 4.56
N VAL A 15 0.58 -22.96 3.55
CA VAL A 15 1.46 -24.04 3.06
C VAL A 15 1.96 -23.67 1.68
N ARG A 16 3.27 -23.70 1.46
CA ARG A 16 3.84 -23.56 0.12
C ARG A 16 3.63 -24.87 -0.64
N VAL A 17 3.07 -24.77 -1.83
CA VAL A 17 2.72 -25.91 -2.69
C VAL A 17 3.31 -25.70 -4.08
N GLY A 18 3.27 -26.73 -4.92
CA GLY A 18 3.62 -26.61 -6.34
C GLY A 18 2.47 -26.06 -7.21
N PRO A 19 2.70 -25.91 -8.52
CA PRO A 19 1.73 -25.32 -9.45
C PRO A 19 0.37 -26.03 -9.52
N GLN A 20 0.32 -27.31 -9.17
CA GLN A 20 -0.89 -28.14 -9.17
C GLN A 20 -1.42 -28.42 -7.75
N GLY A 21 -0.86 -27.75 -6.73
CA GLY A 21 -1.24 -27.95 -5.33
C GLY A 21 -0.57 -29.15 -4.67
N GLU A 22 0.42 -29.76 -5.33
CA GLU A 22 1.24 -30.82 -4.77
C GLU A 22 2.10 -30.29 -3.61
N THR A 23 2.30 -31.12 -2.59
CA THR A 23 3.17 -30.80 -1.47
C THR A 23 4.62 -30.75 -1.95
N LEU A 24 5.33 -29.67 -1.63
CA LEU A 24 6.77 -29.60 -1.87
C LEU A 24 7.48 -30.40 -0.79
N ASP A 25 8.27 -31.40 -1.17
CA ASP A 25 9.15 -32.12 -0.25
C ASP A 25 10.15 -31.12 0.33
N THR A 26 9.90 -30.69 1.56
CA THR A 26 10.82 -29.82 2.29
C THR A 26 11.89 -30.73 2.89
N GLU A 27 13.13 -30.63 2.39
CA GLU A 27 14.30 -31.20 3.06
C GLU A 27 14.47 -30.49 4.42
N ASP A 28 13.70 -30.89 5.43
CA ASP A 28 13.90 -30.45 6.81
C ASP A 28 14.73 -31.48 7.56
N GLY A 29 15.81 -31.01 8.15
CA GLY A 29 16.81 -31.83 8.82
C GLY A 29 16.29 -32.48 10.09
N GLY A 30 16.31 -33.82 10.11
CA GLY A 30 16.18 -34.67 11.29
C GLY A 30 17.03 -35.92 11.10
N ALA A 31 17.90 -36.20 12.06
CA ALA A 31 19.04 -37.10 11.98
C ALA A 31 18.74 -38.58 11.64
N ASP A 32 19.78 -39.19 11.05
CA ASP A 32 20.16 -40.62 11.05
C ASP A 32 19.71 -41.51 9.87
N SER A 33 20.44 -41.40 8.76
CA SER A 33 20.70 -42.53 7.83
C SER A 33 21.96 -42.26 6.99
N PRO A 34 23.00 -43.11 7.05
CA PRO A 34 24.20 -42.94 6.26
C PRO A 34 23.99 -43.58 4.89
N ASN A 35 23.82 -42.75 3.86
CA ASN A 35 24.18 -42.97 2.44
C ASN A 35 23.14 -42.40 1.49
N HIS A 36 23.36 -41.17 1.02
CA HIS A 36 23.42 -40.85 -0.40
C HIS A 36 23.72 -39.34 -0.56
N HIS A 37 25.00 -39.00 -0.70
CA HIS A 37 25.38 -37.68 -1.21
C HIS A 37 25.05 -37.59 -2.70
N ARG A 38 23.81 -37.22 -3.02
CA ARG A 38 23.48 -36.67 -4.33
C ARG A 38 23.34 -35.16 -4.15
N ARG A 39 24.49 -34.47 -4.22
CA ARG A 39 24.51 -32.99 -4.33
C ARG A 39 23.76 -32.63 -5.62
N SER A 40 22.49 -32.27 -5.50
CA SER A 40 21.74 -31.66 -6.59
C SER A 40 22.32 -30.27 -6.81
N HIS A 41 23.18 -30.14 -7.82
CA HIS A 41 23.62 -28.86 -8.35
C HIS A 41 22.41 -28.21 -9.04
N ARG A 42 21.50 -27.59 -8.27
CA ARG A 42 20.50 -26.71 -8.86
C ARG A 42 21.25 -25.53 -9.48
N SER A 43 20.95 -25.22 -10.74
CA SER A 43 21.53 -24.07 -11.42
C SER A 43 21.05 -22.79 -10.72
N ALA A 44 21.83 -21.70 -10.81
CA ALA A 44 21.38 -20.40 -10.30
C ALA A 44 20.08 -19.93 -10.98
N GLU A 45 19.84 -20.37 -12.22
CA GLU A 45 18.63 -20.08 -12.99
C GLU A 45 17.39 -20.81 -12.43
N ASP A 46 17.52 -22.06 -11.98
CA ASP A 46 16.42 -22.81 -11.34
C ASP A 46 16.03 -22.21 -9.98
N GLN A 47 17.01 -21.73 -9.21
CA GLN A 47 16.74 -21.03 -7.94
C GLN A 47 16.07 -19.68 -8.15
N GLN A 48 16.41 -18.98 -9.24
CA GLN A 48 15.81 -17.69 -9.61
C GLN A 48 14.37 -17.87 -10.11
N GLN A 49 14.07 -18.94 -10.85
CA GLN A 49 12.70 -19.27 -11.28
C GLN A 49 11.81 -19.62 -10.08
N ASP A 50 12.32 -20.40 -9.13
CA ASP A 50 11.60 -20.85 -7.91
C ASP A 50 11.26 -19.71 -6.93
N LEU A 51 11.89 -18.54 -7.07
CA LEU A 51 11.54 -17.33 -6.32
C LEU A 51 10.63 -16.37 -7.08
N SER A 52 10.60 -16.45 -8.41
CA SER A 52 9.82 -15.55 -9.26
C SER A 52 8.34 -15.91 -9.31
N GLN A 53 8.01 -17.20 -9.15
CA GLN A 53 6.64 -17.68 -9.08
C GLN A 53 6.46 -18.58 -7.86
N LEU A 54 5.45 -18.30 -7.05
CA LEU A 54 5.14 -19.03 -5.83
C LEU A 54 3.69 -19.45 -5.81
N TYR A 55 3.44 -20.60 -5.19
CA TYR A 55 2.09 -21.08 -4.95
C TYR A 55 1.89 -21.34 -3.46
N TYR A 56 0.77 -20.86 -2.94
CA TYR A 56 0.40 -21.02 -1.53
C TYR A 56 -1.01 -21.53 -1.41
N GLN A 57 -1.23 -22.42 -0.46
CA GLN A 57 -2.55 -22.87 -0.07
C GLN A 57 -2.87 -22.37 1.33
N LEU A 58 -3.97 -21.63 1.45
CA LEU A 58 -4.53 -21.16 2.70
C LEU A 58 -5.89 -21.83 2.86
N SER A 59 -5.92 -22.95 3.58
CA SER A 59 -7.13 -23.73 3.82
C SER A 59 -7.60 -23.62 5.27
N THR A 60 -8.88 -23.32 5.42
CA THR A 60 -9.61 -23.33 6.69
C THR A 60 -10.90 -24.15 6.51
N THR A 61 -11.75 -24.21 7.53
CA THR A 61 -13.05 -24.89 7.42
C THR A 61 -14.03 -24.19 6.49
N LYS A 62 -13.88 -22.86 6.25
CA LYS A 62 -14.84 -22.07 5.47
C LYS A 62 -14.24 -21.50 4.19
N THR A 63 -12.94 -21.28 4.18
CA THR A 63 -12.23 -20.64 3.07
C THR A 63 -11.07 -21.52 2.60
N ASN A 64 -10.93 -21.66 1.28
CA ASN A 64 -9.80 -22.36 0.68
C ASN A 64 -9.25 -21.50 -0.46
N PHE A 65 -8.12 -20.86 -0.22
CA PHE A 65 -7.45 -20.03 -1.22
C PHE A 65 -6.22 -20.75 -1.73
N PHE A 66 -6.24 -21.09 -3.02
CA PHE A 66 -5.06 -21.54 -3.74
C PHE A 66 -4.52 -20.35 -4.54
N LEU A 67 -3.36 -19.84 -4.12
CA LEU A 67 -2.76 -18.62 -4.64
C LEU A 67 -1.73 -18.94 -5.72
N ASN A 68 -1.80 -18.25 -6.86
CA ASN A 68 -0.75 -18.20 -7.86
C ASN A 68 -0.12 -16.80 -7.82
N LEU A 69 1.14 -16.73 -7.38
CA LEU A 69 1.83 -15.49 -7.08
C LEU A 69 3.05 -15.32 -7.98
N THR A 70 3.25 -14.12 -8.47
CA THR A 70 4.42 -13.70 -9.23
C THR A 70 5.11 -12.56 -8.49
N LEU A 71 6.44 -12.58 -8.46
CA LEU A 71 7.24 -11.56 -7.82
C LEU A 71 6.94 -10.19 -8.47
N GLN A 72 6.66 -9.20 -7.64
CA GLN A 72 6.34 -7.84 -8.06
C GLN A 72 7.63 -7.03 -8.24
N GLY A 73 8.02 -6.80 -9.49
CA GLY A 73 9.20 -5.98 -9.84
C GLY A 73 8.89 -4.51 -10.12
N GLY A 74 7.62 -4.15 -10.39
CA GLY A 74 7.26 -2.81 -10.89
C GLY A 74 6.95 -1.76 -9.82
N LEU A 75 6.91 -2.14 -8.54
CA LEU A 75 6.48 -1.23 -7.46
C LEU A 75 7.54 -0.18 -7.11
N LEU A 76 8.83 -0.54 -7.12
CA LEU A 76 9.90 0.33 -6.63
C LEU A 76 10.68 0.91 -7.80
N SER A 77 11.02 2.19 -7.72
CA SER A 77 11.90 2.82 -8.71
C SER A 77 13.31 2.20 -8.67
N HIS A 78 14.05 2.32 -9.78
CA HIS A 78 15.42 1.80 -9.87
C HIS A 78 16.38 2.40 -8.82
N GLN A 79 16.10 3.61 -8.36
CA GLN A 79 16.90 4.31 -7.35
C GLN A 79 16.17 4.40 -6.01
N PHE A 80 15.23 3.49 -5.73
CA PHE A 80 14.47 3.48 -4.49
C PHE A 80 15.41 3.41 -3.28
N ARG A 81 15.14 4.27 -2.30
CA ARG A 81 15.85 4.32 -1.03
C ARG A 81 14.87 4.52 0.11
N VAL A 82 15.20 3.91 1.24
CA VAL A 82 14.59 4.21 2.53
C VAL A 82 15.47 5.23 3.24
N GLU A 83 14.85 6.29 3.74
CA GLU A 83 15.51 7.37 4.45
C GLU A 83 14.90 7.58 5.81
N TYR A 84 15.75 7.80 6.80
CA TYR A 84 15.38 8.09 8.16
C TYR A 84 15.75 9.52 8.49
N TRP A 85 14.76 10.34 8.82
CA TRP A 85 14.93 11.77 9.04
C TRP A 85 14.78 12.15 10.51
N ARG A 86 15.63 13.06 10.98
CA ARG A 86 15.66 13.56 12.36
C ARG A 86 15.84 15.08 12.37
N ARG A 87 14.84 15.82 12.86
CA ARG A 87 14.85 17.30 12.99
C ARG A 87 15.31 18.01 11.72
N GLY A 88 14.76 17.60 10.58
CA GLY A 88 15.04 18.18 9.26
C GLY A 88 16.24 17.59 8.56
N ARG A 89 17.06 16.75 9.21
CA ARG A 89 18.28 16.19 8.61
C ARG A 89 18.11 14.72 8.28
N LEU A 90 18.72 14.29 7.18
CA LEU A 90 18.91 12.88 6.87
C LEU A 90 19.83 12.25 7.92
N ALA A 91 19.30 11.34 8.75
CA ALA A 91 20.06 10.64 9.76
C ALA A 91 20.69 9.36 9.20
N TRP A 92 19.94 8.60 8.41
CA TRP A 92 20.40 7.36 7.79
C TRP A 92 19.65 7.10 6.48
N SER A 93 20.28 6.44 5.51
CA SER A 93 19.59 5.89 4.34
C SER A 93 20.23 4.60 3.89
N HIS A 94 19.44 3.73 3.27
CA HIS A 94 19.94 2.53 2.63
C HIS A 94 19.14 2.22 1.35
N PRO A 95 19.77 1.55 0.37
CA PRO A 95 19.00 0.92 -0.70
C PRO A 95 18.10 -0.17 -0.10
N TYR A 96 16.99 -0.45 -0.77
CA TYR A 96 16.08 -1.50 -0.35
C TYR A 96 15.51 -2.18 -1.59
N ALA A 97 15.72 -3.49 -1.71
CA ALA A 97 15.30 -4.28 -2.87
C ALA A 97 14.70 -5.60 -2.36
N PRO A 98 13.42 -5.59 -1.94
CA PRO A 98 12.78 -6.75 -1.37
C PRO A 98 12.48 -7.75 -2.50
N GLN A 99 13.02 -8.97 -2.40
CA GLN A 99 12.60 -10.10 -3.23
C GLN A 99 11.46 -10.87 -2.54
N CYS A 100 10.49 -10.13 -2.02
CA CYS A 100 9.46 -10.67 -1.14
C CYS A 100 8.08 -10.01 -1.30
N LEU A 101 7.88 -9.19 -2.33
CA LEU A 101 6.57 -8.63 -2.70
C LEU A 101 6.03 -9.39 -3.89
N TYR A 102 4.79 -9.83 -3.82
CA TYR A 102 4.14 -10.66 -4.81
C TYR A 102 2.77 -10.11 -5.18
N VAL A 103 2.40 -10.28 -6.44
CA VAL A 103 1.06 -10.03 -6.96
C VAL A 103 0.58 -11.26 -7.70
N GLY A 104 -0.73 -11.43 -7.83
CA GLY A 104 -1.26 -12.64 -8.43
C GLY A 104 -2.77 -12.71 -8.43
N HIS A 105 -3.26 -13.94 -8.43
CA HIS A 105 -4.67 -14.29 -8.48
C HIS A 105 -4.89 -15.65 -7.79
N LEU A 106 -6.15 -15.96 -7.49
CA LEU A 106 -6.55 -17.31 -7.12
C LEU A 106 -6.44 -18.24 -8.33
N HIS A 107 -5.93 -19.45 -8.12
CA HIS A 107 -5.80 -20.46 -9.17
C HIS A 107 -7.15 -20.70 -9.87
N GLY A 108 -7.13 -20.72 -11.21
CA GLY A 108 -8.33 -20.84 -12.04
C GLY A 108 -9.19 -19.56 -12.13
N GLN A 109 -8.81 -18.46 -11.47
CA GLN A 109 -9.57 -17.19 -11.44
C GLN A 109 -8.71 -15.95 -11.78
N PRO A 110 -7.93 -15.94 -12.88
CA PRO A 110 -6.98 -14.86 -13.19
C PRO A 110 -7.62 -13.48 -13.48
N HIS A 111 -8.88 -13.45 -13.90
CA HIS A 111 -9.58 -12.21 -14.28
C HIS A 111 -10.64 -11.77 -13.26
N SER A 112 -10.99 -12.63 -12.31
CA SER A 112 -12.05 -12.40 -11.31
C SER A 112 -11.52 -12.30 -9.89
N SER A 113 -10.21 -12.44 -9.71
CA SER A 113 -9.56 -12.31 -8.42
C SER A 113 -8.22 -11.58 -8.56
N MET A 114 -7.83 -10.88 -7.50
CA MET A 114 -6.52 -10.27 -7.38
C MET A 114 -5.91 -10.58 -6.02
N VAL A 115 -4.59 -10.74 -6.00
CA VAL A 115 -3.83 -10.98 -4.79
C VAL A 115 -2.63 -10.04 -4.79
N ALA A 116 -2.35 -9.43 -3.64
CA ALA A 116 -1.13 -8.65 -3.41
C ALA A 116 -0.62 -8.97 -2.00
N LEU A 117 0.52 -9.64 -1.92
CA LEU A 117 1.08 -10.16 -0.67
C LEU A 117 2.55 -9.79 -0.53
N SER A 118 3.00 -9.64 0.70
CA SER A 118 4.40 -9.66 1.09
C SER A 118 4.67 -10.97 1.84
N ASN A 119 5.80 -11.63 1.59
CA ASN A 119 6.27 -12.77 2.36
C ASN A 119 7.55 -12.46 3.17
N CYS A 120 7.93 -11.17 3.29
CA CYS A 120 9.19 -10.75 3.91
C CYS A 120 9.29 -11.17 5.39
N ASN A 121 8.18 -11.10 6.13
CA ASN A 121 8.07 -11.51 7.53
C ASN A 121 6.76 -12.26 7.74
N GLY A 122 6.57 -13.34 6.99
CA GLY A 122 5.30 -14.06 6.88
C GLY A 122 4.36 -13.42 5.84
N LEU A 123 3.35 -14.17 5.40
CA LEU A 123 2.36 -13.65 4.46
C LEU A 123 1.55 -12.50 5.08
N GLN A 124 1.58 -11.35 4.43
CA GLN A 124 0.74 -10.21 4.77
C GLN A 124 0.23 -9.53 3.50
N GLY A 125 -1.05 -9.19 3.44
CA GLY A 125 -1.61 -8.44 2.32
C GLY A 125 -3.08 -8.73 2.08
N VAL A 126 -3.51 -8.65 0.81
CA VAL A 126 -4.92 -8.79 0.42
C VAL A 126 -5.16 -9.88 -0.63
N ILE A 127 -6.32 -10.52 -0.51
CA ILE A 127 -6.93 -11.39 -1.51
C ILE A 127 -8.32 -10.80 -1.79
N VAL A 128 -8.57 -10.38 -3.03
CA VAL A 128 -9.89 -9.92 -3.47
C VAL A 128 -10.49 -10.98 -4.38
N ALA A 129 -11.63 -11.51 -4.01
CA ALA A 129 -12.34 -12.53 -4.78
C ALA A 129 -13.84 -12.50 -4.47
N GLY A 130 -14.67 -12.68 -5.49
CA GLY A 130 -16.13 -12.77 -5.31
C GLY A 130 -16.78 -11.52 -4.70
N GLY A 131 -16.21 -10.33 -4.93
CA GLY A 131 -16.69 -9.07 -4.37
C GLY A 131 -16.33 -8.82 -2.90
N GLU A 132 -15.47 -9.67 -2.32
CA GLU A 132 -15.04 -9.59 -0.93
C GLU A 132 -13.52 -9.33 -0.87
N GLU A 133 -13.09 -8.52 0.09
CA GLU A 133 -11.66 -8.28 0.33
C GLU A 133 -11.24 -8.97 1.63
N TYR A 134 -10.36 -9.96 1.51
CA TYR A 134 -9.78 -10.73 2.61
C TYR A 134 -8.39 -10.22 2.90
N LEU A 135 -8.14 -9.81 4.15
CA LEU A 135 -6.84 -9.41 4.65
C LEU A 135 -6.19 -10.62 5.32
N VAL A 136 -4.90 -10.79 5.08
CA VAL A 136 -4.07 -11.84 5.65
C VAL A 136 -2.94 -11.18 6.43
N GLU A 137 -2.75 -11.54 7.70
CA GLU A 137 -1.67 -11.00 8.54
C GLU A 137 -1.08 -12.08 9.45
N PRO A 138 0.22 -12.03 9.78
CA PRO A 138 0.82 -12.95 10.74
C PRO A 138 0.24 -12.75 12.14
N LEU A 139 -0.17 -13.83 12.81
CA LEU A 139 -0.80 -13.74 14.13
C LEU A 139 0.23 -13.46 15.24
N THR A 140 1.41 -14.06 15.13
CA THR A 140 2.53 -13.90 16.07
C THR A 140 3.74 -13.30 15.37
N PRO A 141 4.45 -12.34 15.98
CA PRO A 141 5.74 -11.89 15.48
C PRO A 141 6.73 -13.05 15.38
N ALA A 142 7.60 -13.05 14.38
CA ALA A 142 8.53 -14.15 14.13
C ALA A 142 9.44 -14.46 15.34
N GLU A 143 9.76 -13.45 16.14
CA GLU A 143 10.60 -13.54 17.33
C GLU A 143 9.94 -14.33 18.47
N ASN A 144 8.61 -14.35 18.51
CA ASN A 144 7.83 -14.98 19.57
C ASN A 144 7.38 -16.41 19.21
N LEU A 145 7.78 -16.92 18.03
CA LEU A 145 7.45 -18.29 17.62
C LEU A 145 8.26 -19.29 18.44
N THR A 146 7.54 -20.19 19.11
CA THR A 146 8.17 -21.32 19.80
C THR A 146 8.81 -22.28 18.79
N ARG A 147 9.82 -23.04 19.23
CA ARG A 147 10.48 -24.04 18.39
C ARG A 147 9.50 -25.08 17.83
N ALA A 148 8.42 -25.38 18.56
CA ALA A 148 7.36 -26.29 18.14
C ALA A 148 6.46 -25.70 17.03
N GLU A 149 6.25 -24.38 17.01
CA GLU A 149 5.48 -23.69 15.96
C GLU A 149 6.31 -23.49 14.69
N ARG A 150 7.63 -23.34 14.80
CA ARG A 150 8.52 -23.26 13.63
C ARG A 150 8.43 -24.48 12.73
N GLY A 151 8.26 -25.68 13.29
CA GLY A 151 8.11 -26.94 12.54
C GLY A 151 6.70 -27.19 11.99
N LYS A 152 5.67 -26.46 12.46
CA LYS A 152 4.29 -26.60 11.97
C LYS A 152 3.87 -25.51 10.99
N GLY A 153 4.68 -24.47 10.83
CA GLY A 153 4.36 -23.27 10.06
C GLY A 153 3.81 -22.15 10.95
N ARG A 154 4.08 -20.90 10.54
CA ARG A 154 3.64 -19.71 11.28
C ARG A 154 2.14 -19.51 11.10
N PRO A 155 1.36 -19.30 12.17
CA PRO A 155 -0.07 -19.02 12.06
C PRO A 155 -0.32 -17.61 11.55
N HIS A 156 -1.35 -17.51 10.71
CA HIS A 156 -1.87 -16.29 10.11
C HIS A 156 -3.35 -16.14 10.43
N VAL A 157 -3.80 -14.90 10.49
CA VAL A 157 -5.22 -14.58 10.57
C VAL A 157 -5.71 -14.11 9.21
N VAL A 158 -6.86 -14.62 8.81
CA VAL A 158 -7.58 -14.23 7.59
C VAL A 158 -8.92 -13.66 8.01
N TYR A 159 -9.25 -12.47 7.54
CA TYR A 159 -10.51 -11.82 7.88
C TYR A 159 -10.98 -10.91 6.75
N LYS A 160 -12.30 -10.71 6.66
CA LYS A 160 -12.87 -9.77 5.69
C LYS A 160 -12.60 -8.34 6.15
N ARG A 161 -12.33 -7.42 5.23
CA ARG A 161 -12.21 -5.99 5.53
C ARG A 161 -13.46 -5.46 6.26
N SER A 162 -14.66 -5.94 5.86
CA SER A 162 -15.94 -5.63 6.50
C SER A 162 -16.06 -6.10 7.96
N SER A 163 -15.15 -6.96 8.43
CA SER A 163 -15.12 -7.42 9.83
C SER A 163 -14.37 -6.46 10.76
N LEU A 164 -13.71 -5.42 10.25
CA LEU A 164 -13.05 -4.42 11.08
C LEU A 164 -14.09 -3.59 11.85
N ARG A 165 -14.18 -3.79 13.17
CA ARG A 165 -15.09 -3.03 14.03
C ARG A 165 -14.50 -1.65 14.34
N HIS A 166 -14.66 -0.70 13.44
CA HIS A 166 -14.39 0.70 13.74
C HIS A 166 -15.63 1.35 14.35
N GLN A 167 -15.52 1.74 15.62
CA GLN A 167 -16.62 2.32 16.42
C GLN A 167 -17.18 3.64 15.84
N TYR A 168 -16.55 4.21 14.82
CA TYR A 168 -16.89 5.53 14.26
C TYR A 168 -17.16 5.55 12.75
N MET A 169 -17.24 4.39 12.09
CA MET A 169 -17.44 4.32 10.62
C MET A 169 -18.87 4.58 10.15
N ASP A 170 -19.80 4.89 11.06
CA ASP A 170 -21.24 4.88 10.76
C ASP A 170 -21.76 6.10 9.98
N GLN A 171 -20.93 7.11 9.62
CA GLN A 171 -21.49 8.32 8.98
C GLN A 171 -20.56 9.29 8.21
N SER A 172 -19.26 9.02 8.01
CA SER A 172 -18.33 10.10 7.53
C SER A 172 -17.49 9.80 6.29
N CYS A 173 -17.65 8.65 5.62
CA CYS A 173 -17.06 8.42 4.30
C CYS A 173 -17.93 9.03 3.20
N GLY A 174 -17.99 10.36 3.16
CA GLY A 174 -18.62 11.12 2.08
C GLY A 174 -17.62 12.13 1.52
N VAL A 175 -17.69 12.41 0.23
CA VAL A 175 -16.99 13.56 -0.37
C VAL A 175 -17.67 14.81 0.16
N ILE A 176 -17.06 15.46 1.15
CA ILE A 176 -17.61 16.69 1.73
C ILE A 176 -17.09 17.85 0.90
N ASP A 177 -17.93 18.34 -0.03
CA ASP A 177 -17.66 19.57 -0.75
C ASP A 177 -17.66 20.73 0.26
N GLU A 178 -16.47 21.25 0.64
CA GLU A 178 -16.31 22.44 1.49
C GLU A 178 -16.71 23.74 0.76
N LYS A 179 -17.96 23.83 0.30
CA LYS A 179 -18.57 25.09 -0.13
C LYS A 179 -19.86 25.32 0.65
N PRO A 180 -19.83 26.11 1.74
CA PRO A 180 -21.05 26.51 2.40
C PRO A 180 -21.85 27.39 1.43
N GLY A 181 -22.96 26.86 0.92
CA GLY A 181 -23.99 27.67 0.29
C GLY A 181 -24.35 27.39 -1.17
N LYS A 182 -23.99 26.26 -1.80
CA LYS A 182 -24.65 25.78 -3.03
C LYS A 182 -24.73 24.25 -3.08
N GLY A 183 -25.87 23.70 -2.66
CA GLY A 183 -26.22 22.28 -2.81
C GLY A 183 -26.51 21.90 -4.26
N MET A 184 -25.49 21.90 -5.10
CA MET A 184 -25.60 21.43 -6.48
C MET A 184 -24.35 20.65 -6.82
N ALA A 185 -24.53 19.36 -7.06
CA ALA A 185 -23.45 18.48 -7.47
C ALA A 185 -22.79 19.00 -8.77
N TRP A 186 -21.50 18.77 -8.94
CA TRP A 186 -20.75 19.31 -10.08
C TRP A 186 -21.30 18.89 -11.45
N TRP A 187 -21.99 17.74 -11.54
CA TRP A 187 -22.70 17.26 -12.73
C TRP A 187 -24.07 17.93 -12.98
N GLN A 188 -24.61 18.64 -11.99
CA GLN A 188 -25.86 19.43 -12.11
C GLN A 188 -25.61 20.89 -12.50
N ARG A 189 -24.34 21.30 -12.70
CA ARG A 189 -24.04 22.58 -13.33
C ARG A 189 -24.42 22.46 -14.81
N THR A 190 -25.65 22.85 -15.07
CA THR A 190 -26.35 22.90 -16.35
C THR A 190 -25.41 23.04 -17.54
N LEU A 191 -25.58 22.12 -18.49
CA LEU A 191 -25.43 22.35 -19.92
C LEU A 191 -26.09 23.70 -20.24
N LYS A 192 -25.29 24.78 -20.21
CA LYS A 192 -25.66 26.00 -20.90
C LYS A 192 -25.70 25.60 -22.36
N THR A 193 -26.90 25.55 -22.92
CA THR A 193 -27.11 25.57 -24.35
C THR A 193 -26.21 26.65 -24.96
N PRO A 194 -25.37 26.32 -25.94
CA PRO A 194 -24.58 27.34 -26.61
C PRO A 194 -25.55 28.31 -27.30
N PRO A 195 -25.31 29.63 -27.28
CA PRO A 195 -25.94 30.50 -28.26
C PRO A 195 -25.47 30.04 -29.65
N ASN A 196 -26.39 30.06 -30.60
CA ASN A 196 -26.26 29.59 -31.98
C ASN A 196 -24.94 29.95 -32.70
N PRO A 197 -24.57 29.18 -33.75
CA PRO A 197 -23.20 28.95 -34.17
C PRO A 197 -22.65 30.10 -35.01
N ILE A 198 -21.50 30.63 -34.60
CA ILE A 198 -20.61 31.36 -35.50
C ILE A 198 -19.25 30.67 -35.46
N SER A 199 -18.87 30.14 -36.62
CA SER A 199 -17.61 29.47 -36.95
C SER A 199 -16.41 29.84 -36.09
N ARG A 200 -15.93 28.90 -35.28
CA ARG A 200 -14.50 28.74 -34.95
C ARG A 200 -14.28 27.30 -34.48
N GLY A 201 -13.44 26.57 -35.21
CA GLY A 201 -13.23 25.13 -35.05
C GLY A 201 -12.96 24.74 -33.61
N GLN A 202 -13.91 24.03 -32.99
CA GLN A 202 -13.67 23.33 -31.74
C GLN A 202 -12.79 22.12 -32.05
N LEU A 203 -11.54 22.18 -31.57
CA LEU A 203 -10.69 21.00 -31.48
C LEU A 203 -11.49 19.94 -30.68
N PRO A 204 -11.59 18.70 -31.17
CA PRO A 204 -12.28 17.64 -30.44
C PRO A 204 -11.68 17.55 -29.03
N LEU A 205 -12.52 17.53 -28.00
CA LEU A 205 -12.11 17.06 -26.67
C LEU A 205 -11.44 15.71 -26.89
N LYS A 206 -10.11 15.69 -26.72
CA LYS A 206 -9.31 14.47 -26.89
C LYS A 206 -9.93 13.43 -25.97
N ARG A 207 -10.63 12.46 -26.55
CA ARG A 207 -11.04 11.24 -25.85
C ARG A 207 -9.78 10.71 -25.16
N SER A 208 -9.88 10.38 -23.87
CA SER A 208 -8.79 9.74 -23.15
C SER A 208 -8.41 8.48 -23.92
N VAL A 209 -7.27 8.52 -24.60
CA VAL A 209 -6.69 7.32 -25.19
C VAL A 209 -6.19 6.51 -24.01
N SER A 210 -6.66 5.27 -23.86
CA SER A 210 -6.17 4.35 -22.83
C SER A 210 -4.68 4.14 -23.10
N ARG A 211 -3.85 4.89 -22.38
CA ARG A 211 -2.40 4.81 -22.42
C ARG A 211 -1.98 4.48 -21.02
N GLU A 212 -1.05 3.55 -20.92
CA GLU A 212 -0.40 3.26 -19.65
C GLU A 212 0.19 4.54 -19.05
N ARG A 213 -0.04 4.73 -17.75
CA ARG A 213 0.44 5.85 -16.96
C ARG A 213 1.22 5.33 -15.78
N TYR A 214 2.25 6.04 -15.41
CA TYR A 214 3.05 5.78 -14.22
C TYR A 214 2.84 6.96 -13.28
N VAL A 215 2.62 6.68 -12.00
CA VAL A 215 2.48 7.68 -10.95
C VAL A 215 3.61 7.48 -9.96
N GLU A 216 4.58 8.37 -10.02
CA GLU A 216 5.72 8.40 -9.12
C GLU A 216 5.28 8.88 -7.73
N THR A 217 5.41 8.03 -6.73
CA THR A 217 4.84 8.26 -5.40
C THR A 217 5.94 8.36 -4.35
N LEU A 218 5.99 9.48 -3.64
CA LEU A 218 6.75 9.62 -2.40
C LEU A 218 5.89 9.12 -1.23
N VAL A 219 6.42 8.20 -0.43
CA VAL A 219 5.75 7.73 0.78
C VAL A 219 6.48 8.24 2.01
N VAL A 220 5.73 8.81 2.95
CA VAL A 220 6.25 9.38 4.19
C VAL A 220 5.48 8.76 5.35
N ALA A 221 6.19 8.26 6.37
CA ALA A 221 5.57 7.81 7.60
C ALA A 221 6.10 8.60 8.79
N ASP A 222 5.19 9.06 9.64
CA ASP A 222 5.53 9.90 10.77
C ASP A 222 6.16 9.14 11.95
N LYS A 223 6.57 9.88 12.99
CA LYS A 223 7.16 9.29 14.20
C LYS A 223 6.20 8.35 14.93
N MET A 224 4.89 8.56 14.80
CA MET A 224 3.89 7.72 15.45
C MET A 224 3.81 6.35 14.77
N MET A 225 3.90 6.32 13.43
CA MET A 225 4.08 5.09 12.66
C MET A 225 5.34 4.33 13.09
N VAL A 226 6.49 5.02 13.14
CA VAL A 226 7.78 4.42 13.55
C VAL A 226 7.70 3.86 14.98
N GLY A 227 7.04 4.58 15.89
CA GLY A 227 6.84 4.15 17.27
C GLY A 227 5.90 2.94 17.40
N TYR A 228 4.88 2.85 16.55
CA TYR A 228 3.87 1.78 16.61
C TYR A 228 4.36 0.47 15.97
N HIS A 229 4.86 0.52 14.73
CA HIS A 229 5.32 -0.66 13.99
C HIS A 229 6.75 -1.07 14.37
N GLY A 230 7.53 -0.14 14.94
CA GLY A 230 8.94 -0.36 15.25
C GLY A 230 9.83 -0.31 14.00
N ARG A 231 11.12 -0.02 14.21
CA ARG A 231 12.09 0.18 13.11
C ARG A 231 12.39 -1.07 12.28
N ARG A 232 12.09 -2.27 12.79
CA ARG A 232 12.36 -3.53 12.10
C ARG A 232 11.31 -3.85 11.04
N ASP A 233 10.04 -3.59 11.36
CA ASP A 233 8.91 -4.07 10.57
C ASP A 233 8.24 -2.96 9.74
N ILE A 234 8.40 -1.68 10.12
CA ILE A 234 7.73 -0.55 9.46
C ILE A 234 7.98 -0.47 7.95
N GLU A 235 9.21 -0.71 7.50
CA GLU A 235 9.54 -0.67 6.06
C GLU A 235 8.75 -1.72 5.29
N GLN A 236 8.75 -2.95 5.80
CA GLN A 236 8.05 -4.08 5.18
C GLN A 236 6.54 -3.88 5.21
N TYR A 237 6.02 -3.33 6.31
CA TYR A 237 4.61 -3.00 6.48
C TYR A 237 4.15 -1.98 5.43
N ILE A 238 4.84 -0.83 5.33
CA ILE A 238 4.48 0.22 4.38
C ILE A 238 4.56 -0.30 2.94
N LEU A 239 5.58 -1.10 2.62
CA LEU A 239 5.72 -1.65 1.28
C LEU A 239 4.68 -2.74 0.97
N ALA A 240 4.21 -3.50 1.96
CA ALA A 240 3.06 -4.38 1.79
C ALA A 240 1.78 -3.58 1.49
N VAL A 241 1.55 -2.49 2.23
CA VAL A 241 0.43 -1.56 1.97
C VAL A 241 0.51 -0.99 0.56
N MET A 242 1.69 -0.48 0.14
CA MET A 242 1.86 0.08 -1.20
C MET A 242 1.79 -0.98 -2.32
N ASN A 243 2.15 -2.24 -2.04
CA ASN A 243 1.93 -3.35 -2.98
C ASN A 243 0.44 -3.59 -3.21
N ILE A 244 -0.39 -3.50 -2.17
CA ILE A 244 -1.85 -3.55 -2.30
C ILE A 244 -2.35 -2.36 -3.12
N VAL A 245 -1.92 -1.13 -2.81
CA VAL A 245 -2.28 0.09 -3.55
C VAL A 245 -1.99 -0.08 -5.04
N ALA A 246 -0.76 -0.49 -5.38
CA ALA A 246 -0.36 -0.68 -6.76
C ALA A 246 -1.22 -1.73 -7.48
N LYS A 247 -1.60 -2.81 -6.78
CA LYS A 247 -2.48 -3.81 -7.37
C LYS A 247 -3.92 -3.31 -7.56
N LEU A 248 -4.44 -2.47 -6.67
CA LEU A 248 -5.76 -1.84 -6.82
C LEU A 248 -5.82 -0.93 -8.05
N PHE A 249 -4.75 -0.18 -8.35
CA PHE A 249 -4.65 0.66 -9.54
C PHE A 249 -4.50 -0.11 -10.86
N GLN A 250 -4.20 -1.40 -10.79
CA GLN A 250 -4.17 -2.31 -11.93
C GLN A 250 -5.51 -3.02 -12.18
N ASP A 251 -6.55 -2.73 -11.39
CA ASP A 251 -7.87 -3.33 -11.61
C ASP A 251 -8.50 -2.83 -12.92
N SER A 252 -9.06 -3.76 -13.67
CA SER A 252 -9.69 -3.49 -14.97
C SER A 252 -10.87 -2.52 -14.89
N SER A 253 -11.52 -2.38 -13.74
CA SER A 253 -12.65 -1.46 -13.54
C SER A 253 -12.28 0.01 -13.69
N LEU A 254 -10.99 0.35 -13.56
CA LEU A 254 -10.49 1.72 -13.74
C LEU A 254 -10.46 2.15 -15.22
N GLY A 255 -10.52 1.20 -16.16
CA GLY A 255 -10.54 1.44 -17.60
C GLY A 255 -9.23 1.94 -18.23
N ASN A 256 -8.27 2.40 -17.41
CA ASN A 256 -6.93 2.79 -17.83
C ASN A 256 -5.88 2.05 -17.00
N ALA A 257 -4.76 1.67 -17.62
CA ALA A 257 -3.63 1.09 -16.91
C ALA A 257 -2.86 2.19 -16.16
N VAL A 258 -2.94 2.17 -14.83
CA VAL A 258 -2.19 3.08 -13.95
C VAL A 258 -1.23 2.24 -13.10
N ASN A 259 0.06 2.54 -13.21
CA ASN A 259 1.11 1.87 -12.46
C ASN A 259 1.65 2.81 -11.38
N ILE A 260 1.47 2.42 -10.12
CA ILE A 260 2.05 3.14 -8.98
C ILE A 260 3.51 2.72 -8.83
N VAL A 261 4.41 3.70 -8.79
CA VAL A 261 5.85 3.49 -8.60
C VAL A 261 6.31 4.28 -7.39
N VAL A 262 6.73 3.60 -6.33
CA VAL A 262 7.29 4.24 -5.14
C VAL A 262 8.72 4.68 -5.43
N THR A 263 8.94 6.00 -5.42
CA THR A 263 10.26 6.56 -5.70
C THR A 263 11.14 6.64 -4.46
N ARG A 264 10.53 6.88 -3.29
CA ARG A 264 11.24 6.99 -2.01
C ARG A 264 10.33 6.69 -0.83
N LEU A 265 10.92 6.16 0.24
CA LEU A 265 10.27 6.01 1.54
C LEU A 265 11.01 6.84 2.58
N ILE A 266 10.33 7.83 3.17
CA ILE A 266 10.86 8.67 4.24
C ILE A 266 10.20 8.31 5.56
N LEU A 267 11.00 7.92 6.54
CA LEU A 267 10.60 7.59 7.90
C LEU A 267 11.04 8.72 8.84
N LEU A 268 10.08 9.44 9.40
CA LEU A 268 10.34 10.55 10.31
C LEU A 268 10.53 9.98 11.73
N ILE A 269 11.77 9.96 12.24
CA ILE A 269 12.04 9.47 13.61
C ILE A 269 11.65 10.52 14.65
N GLU A 270 11.75 11.80 14.29
CA GLU A 270 11.39 12.94 15.13
C GLU A 270 10.60 13.96 14.30
N ASP A 271 10.01 14.95 14.96
CA ASP A 271 9.32 16.05 14.27
C ASP A 271 10.29 16.79 13.35
N GLN A 272 9.79 17.16 12.17
CA GLN A 272 10.57 17.93 11.21
C GLN A 272 10.25 19.43 11.38
N PRO A 273 11.23 20.32 11.19
CA PRO A 273 10.95 21.73 11.03
C PRO A 273 9.92 21.92 9.91
N THR A 274 9.01 22.87 10.09
CA THR A 274 7.98 23.26 9.11
C THR A 274 6.99 22.16 8.69
N LEU A 275 6.96 21.01 9.38
CA LEU A 275 5.95 19.98 9.20
C LEU A 275 5.19 19.78 10.51
N GLU A 276 3.93 20.19 10.52
CA GLU A 276 3.01 19.98 11.63
C GLU A 276 2.05 18.85 11.27
N ILE A 277 2.09 17.76 12.05
CA ILE A 277 1.15 16.64 11.94
C ILE A 277 0.41 16.51 13.26
N ASN A 278 -0.91 16.67 13.20
CA ASN A 278 -1.81 16.57 14.33
C ASN A 278 -3.19 16.00 13.89
N HIS A 279 -4.13 15.89 14.83
CA HIS A 279 -5.46 15.35 14.60
C HIS A 279 -6.36 16.20 13.65
N HIS A 280 -6.01 17.45 13.33
CA HIS A 280 -6.77 18.25 12.38
C HIS A 280 -6.33 17.93 10.95
N ALA A 281 -7.16 17.16 10.23
CA ALA A 281 -6.82 16.65 8.89
C ALA A 281 -6.42 17.79 7.92
N GLY A 282 -7.20 18.87 7.84
CA GLY A 282 -6.90 19.99 6.93
C GLY A 282 -5.58 20.70 7.24
N LYS A 283 -5.27 20.96 8.52
CA LYS A 283 -4.01 21.62 8.90
C LYS A 283 -2.80 20.72 8.62
N SER A 284 -2.91 19.44 8.95
CA SER A 284 -1.87 18.44 8.68
C SER A 284 -1.62 18.28 7.18
N LEU A 285 -2.68 18.25 6.37
CA LEU A 285 -2.58 18.19 4.91
C LEU A 285 -1.86 19.43 4.37
N ASP A 286 -2.34 20.63 4.70
CA ASP A 286 -1.73 21.89 4.26
C ASP A 286 -0.23 21.97 4.62
N SER A 287 0.12 21.56 5.85
CA SER A 287 1.51 21.54 6.29
C SER A 287 2.34 20.52 5.52
N PHE A 288 1.80 19.32 5.28
CA PHE A 288 2.49 18.26 4.55
C PHE A 288 2.71 18.62 3.09
N CYS A 289 1.71 19.18 2.41
CA CYS A 289 1.82 19.65 1.02
C CYS A 289 2.92 20.71 0.85
N LYS A 290 3.01 21.66 1.78
CA LYS A 290 4.10 22.66 1.79
C LYS A 290 5.45 22.02 2.05
N TRP A 291 5.52 21.08 2.98
CA TRP A 291 6.76 20.40 3.35
C TRP A 291 7.29 19.52 2.21
N GLN A 292 6.46 18.68 1.58
CA GLN A 292 6.89 17.83 0.48
C GLN A 292 7.44 18.66 -0.70
N LYS A 293 6.81 19.80 -1.00
CA LYS A 293 7.30 20.71 -2.04
C LYS A 293 8.65 21.31 -1.66
N SER A 294 8.88 21.58 -0.37
CA SER A 294 10.13 22.17 0.10
C SER A 294 11.31 21.22 -0.06
N ILE A 295 11.11 19.90 0.08
CA ILE A 295 12.16 18.90 -0.10
C ILE A 295 12.45 18.60 -1.58
N GLN A 296 11.52 18.92 -2.49
CA GLN A 296 11.72 18.81 -3.93
C GLN A 296 12.59 19.95 -4.53
N ASN A 297 12.64 21.14 -3.90
CA ASN A 297 13.24 22.33 -4.52
C ASN A 297 14.75 22.50 -4.24
N ARG A 298 15.52 22.68 -5.33
CA ARG A 298 17.00 22.73 -5.41
C ARG A 298 17.73 23.82 -4.60
N ASN A 299 17.05 24.80 -3.99
CA ASN A 299 17.69 26.04 -3.51
C ASN A 299 17.48 26.38 -2.02
N GLY A 300 17.07 25.44 -1.17
CA GLY A 300 16.81 25.68 0.25
C GLY A 300 17.74 24.90 1.20
N ASN A 301 18.49 25.62 2.03
CA ASN A 301 19.24 25.17 3.22
C ASN A 301 19.22 23.66 3.53
N GLY A 302 20.33 22.97 3.22
CA GLY A 302 20.79 21.74 3.90
C GLY A 302 19.99 20.45 3.73
N ASN A 303 18.76 20.49 3.21
CA ASN A 303 17.83 19.35 3.17
C ASN A 303 17.40 18.94 1.74
N ALA A 304 18.02 19.53 0.71
CA ALA A 304 17.70 19.23 -0.70
C ALA A 304 18.28 17.87 -1.13
N ILE A 305 17.43 17.01 -1.72
CA ILE A 305 17.83 15.72 -2.29
C ILE A 305 18.41 15.98 -3.71
N PRO A 306 19.67 15.60 -4.02
CA PRO A 306 20.28 15.87 -5.34
C PRO A 306 19.60 15.13 -6.50
N ASP A 307 19.66 15.72 -7.71
CA ASP A 307 19.01 15.19 -8.92
C ASP A 307 19.52 13.80 -9.38
N ASN A 308 20.72 13.42 -8.97
CA ASN A 308 21.29 12.10 -9.26
C ASN A 308 20.74 11.02 -8.30
N GLY A 309 19.79 11.40 -7.42
CA GLY A 309 19.15 10.61 -6.37
C GLY A 309 17.74 11.10 -5.99
N ILE A 310 17.03 11.73 -6.95
CA ILE A 310 15.57 11.88 -7.17
C ILE A 310 14.67 11.85 -5.92
N ALA A 311 14.18 13.03 -5.52
CA ALA A 311 12.95 13.22 -4.76
C ALA A 311 11.78 13.69 -5.63
N HIS A 312 11.92 13.61 -6.96
CA HIS A 312 10.80 13.84 -7.87
C HIS A 312 9.72 12.78 -7.60
N HIS A 313 8.49 13.27 -7.49
CA HIS A 313 7.31 12.45 -7.33
C HIS A 313 6.13 13.23 -7.91
N ASP A 314 5.25 12.51 -8.57
CA ASP A 314 3.98 13.04 -9.05
C ASP A 314 3.05 13.29 -7.88
N THR A 315 3.07 12.45 -6.83
CA THR A 315 2.22 12.60 -5.62
C THR A 315 2.92 12.14 -4.34
N ALA A 316 2.59 12.79 -3.22
CA ALA A 316 3.11 12.45 -1.89
C ALA A 316 2.02 11.85 -0.99
N VAL A 317 2.36 10.78 -0.29
CA VAL A 317 1.46 10.08 0.64
C VAL A 317 2.06 10.13 2.04
N LEU A 318 1.39 10.81 2.97
CA LEU A 318 1.70 10.72 4.39
C LEU A 318 0.84 9.63 5.04
N ILE A 319 1.47 8.75 5.79
CA ILE A 319 0.81 7.74 6.64
C ILE A 319 1.08 8.07 8.10
N THR A 320 0.03 8.12 8.92
CA THR A 320 0.12 8.51 10.33
C THR A 320 -0.77 7.64 11.23
N ARG A 321 -0.39 7.52 12.52
CA ARG A 321 -1.23 6.93 13.58
C ARG A 321 -2.00 7.97 14.40
N TYR A 322 -2.01 9.24 14.00
CA TYR A 322 -2.96 10.20 14.57
C TYR A 322 -4.38 9.84 14.10
N ASP A 323 -5.33 9.89 15.03
CA ASP A 323 -6.77 9.88 14.75
C ASP A 323 -7.13 11.23 14.11
N ILE A 324 -7.31 11.26 12.77
CA ILE A 324 -7.48 12.52 12.03
C ILE A 324 -8.96 12.87 11.82
N CYS A 325 -9.28 14.16 11.89
CA CYS A 325 -10.66 14.64 11.92
C CYS A 325 -10.79 15.94 11.12
N ILE A 326 -11.85 16.06 10.32
CA ILE A 326 -12.12 17.28 9.52
C ILE A 326 -12.79 18.36 10.39
N TYR A 327 -13.85 18.03 11.13
CA TYR A 327 -14.76 19.07 11.67
C TYR A 327 -14.66 19.37 13.17
N LYS A 328 -14.26 18.44 14.06
CA LYS A 328 -14.04 18.65 15.52
C LYS A 328 -13.17 17.53 16.11
N ASN A 329 -12.71 17.72 17.35
CA ASN A 329 -11.87 16.78 18.13
C ASN A 329 -12.50 15.39 18.40
N LYS A 330 -13.77 15.13 18.01
CA LYS A 330 -14.47 13.82 17.96
C LYS A 330 -15.95 13.96 17.56
N PRO A 331 -16.58 12.89 17.01
CA PRO A 331 -15.97 11.64 16.56
C PRO A 331 -15.19 11.82 15.25
N CYS A 332 -14.04 11.17 15.17
CA CYS A 332 -13.15 11.22 14.02
C CYS A 332 -13.46 9.98 13.17
N GLY A 333 -14.04 10.23 11.99
CA GLY A 333 -14.38 9.19 11.01
C GLY A 333 -13.67 9.39 9.68
N THR A 334 -12.68 10.29 9.65
CA THR A 334 -11.90 10.62 8.46
C THR A 334 -10.67 9.74 8.46
N LEU A 335 -10.54 8.87 7.45
CA LEU A 335 -9.36 8.01 7.32
C LEU A 335 -8.30 8.62 6.40
N GLY A 336 -8.69 9.54 5.52
CA GLY A 336 -7.80 10.17 4.56
C GLY A 336 -8.29 11.55 4.16
N LEU A 337 -7.39 12.37 3.61
CA LEU A 337 -7.72 13.64 3.00
C LEU A 337 -6.69 14.00 1.92
N ALA A 338 -7.18 14.43 0.76
CA ALA A 338 -6.36 14.94 -0.34
C ALA A 338 -7.05 16.11 -1.08
N PRO A 339 -6.29 17.02 -1.72
CA PRO A 339 -6.85 18.02 -2.62
C PRO A 339 -7.35 17.37 -3.92
N VAL A 340 -8.53 17.78 -4.39
CA VAL A 340 -9.09 17.27 -5.65
C VAL A 340 -8.36 17.83 -6.88
N GLY A 341 -7.95 16.95 -7.79
CA GLY A 341 -7.28 17.30 -9.05
C GLY A 341 -5.91 17.94 -8.85
N GLY A 342 -5.25 17.66 -7.73
CA GLY A 342 -3.98 18.23 -7.32
C GLY A 342 -2.73 17.53 -7.88
N MET A 343 -2.84 16.36 -8.52
CA MET A 343 -1.68 15.54 -8.87
C MET A 343 -0.65 16.27 -9.76
N CYS A 344 -1.12 17.11 -10.67
CA CYS A 344 -0.26 17.90 -11.57
C CYS A 344 0.12 19.28 -11.01
N GLU A 345 -0.27 19.60 -9.78
CA GLU A 345 0.02 20.86 -9.10
C GLU A 345 0.95 20.58 -7.91
N PRO A 346 2.26 20.91 -7.97
CA PRO A 346 3.22 20.53 -6.93
C PRO A 346 2.87 21.01 -5.51
N GLU A 347 2.05 22.05 -5.37
CA GLU A 347 1.57 22.56 -4.07
C GLU A 347 0.39 21.79 -3.48
N ARG A 348 -0.27 20.95 -4.29
CA ARG A 348 -1.51 20.25 -3.96
C ARG A 348 -1.42 18.74 -4.23
N SER A 349 -0.27 18.25 -4.69
CA SER A 349 -0.05 16.83 -4.97
C SER A 349 0.38 16.05 -3.74
N CYS A 350 -0.57 15.81 -2.85
CA CYS A 350 -0.33 15.30 -1.50
C CYS A 350 -1.61 14.68 -0.94
N SER A 351 -1.45 13.66 -0.10
CA SER A 351 -2.53 13.10 0.72
C SER A 351 -2.01 12.77 2.11
N ILE A 352 -2.91 12.78 3.08
CA ILE A 352 -2.66 12.26 4.43
C ILE A 352 -3.62 11.10 4.71
N ASN A 353 -3.13 10.05 5.37
CA ASN A 353 -3.88 8.82 5.59
C ASN A 353 -3.62 8.29 6.99
N GLU A 354 -4.70 7.98 7.71
CA GLU A 354 -4.66 7.28 8.99
C GLU A 354 -4.37 5.79 8.77
N ASP A 355 -3.42 5.28 9.55
CA ASP A 355 -3.07 3.88 9.58
C ASP A 355 -4.06 3.09 10.43
N ILE A 356 -4.80 2.18 9.78
CA ILE A 356 -5.79 1.26 10.35
C ILE A 356 -5.41 -0.20 10.08
N GLY A 357 -4.13 -0.48 9.84
CA GLY A 357 -3.65 -1.77 9.38
C GLY A 357 -3.65 -1.86 7.84
N LEU A 358 -3.61 -3.06 7.29
CA LEU A 358 -3.55 -3.26 5.83
C LEU A 358 -4.72 -2.61 5.07
N ALA A 359 -5.84 -2.35 5.73
CA ALA A 359 -6.98 -1.64 5.15
C ALA A 359 -6.66 -0.19 4.74
N THR A 360 -5.60 0.43 5.28
CA THR A 360 -5.13 1.76 4.87
C THR A 360 -4.76 1.82 3.38
N ALA A 361 -4.41 0.69 2.76
CA ALA A 361 -4.17 0.64 1.31
C ALA A 361 -5.39 1.11 0.49
N PHE A 362 -6.60 0.79 0.93
CA PHE A 362 -7.82 1.23 0.25
C PHE A 362 -8.05 2.73 0.41
N THR A 363 -7.73 3.28 1.59
CA THR A 363 -7.77 4.72 1.84
C THR A 363 -6.76 5.46 0.98
N ILE A 364 -5.50 5.00 0.95
CA ILE A 364 -4.46 5.61 0.10
C ILE A 364 -4.87 5.59 -1.37
N ALA A 365 -5.41 4.46 -1.85
CA ALA A 365 -5.89 4.38 -3.23
C ALA A 365 -7.05 5.34 -3.52
N HIS A 366 -7.98 5.51 -2.57
CA HIS A 366 -9.06 6.48 -2.66
C HIS A 366 -8.54 7.92 -2.73
N GLU A 367 -7.62 8.30 -1.84
CA GLU A 367 -7.06 9.65 -1.80
C GLU A 367 -6.19 9.97 -3.03
N ILE A 368 -5.39 9.02 -3.54
CA ILE A 368 -4.68 9.18 -4.82
C ILE A 368 -5.69 9.33 -5.97
N GLY A 369 -6.86 8.70 -5.89
CA GLY A 369 -7.94 8.90 -6.86
C GLY A 369 -8.59 10.29 -6.80
N HIS A 370 -8.47 11.00 -5.67
CA HIS A 370 -8.89 12.39 -5.56
C HIS A 370 -7.87 13.37 -6.15
N THR A 371 -6.58 13.13 -5.93
CA THR A 371 -5.49 13.95 -6.50
C THR A 371 -5.50 13.92 -8.02
#